data_AF-A0A8H4NGK0-F1
#
_entry.id   AF-A0A8H4NGK0-F1
#
_cell.length_a   1.000
_cell.length_b   1.000
_cell.length_c   1.000
_cell.angle_alpha   90.00
_cell.angle_beta   90.00
_cell.angle_gamma   90.00
#
_symmetry.space_group_name_H-M   'P 1'
#
loop_
_entity.id
_entity.type
_entity.pdbx_description
1 polymer ?
#
loop_
_entity_poly.entity_id
_entity_poly.type
_entity_poly.pdbx_seq_one_letter_code
_entity_poly.pdbx_strand_id
1 'polypeptide(L)'
;MYLHSITLAAVFFSAVAAIPCSEIGWSSGINGENPGLDPWDPQGRWEIVKANECWARFQTYKIGQNPIDVRVTKTDFEATPGQVRHTINNYFGSPGNIQLWLPLATKSLQYANILPEMISPDHEAVQGQSSIVRERTIVSIILPSGAKKLEVVRPEGADQGESNTNIERAGAMGITGLKGTISSSDWAYTTAAELQLVMMSLFNHQDRHKKPEDQDLKNAWITAEKADRNECVVIDFRDFIRFRV
;
A
#
# COMPACT_ATOMS: atom_id res chain seq x y z
N MET A 1 -21.32 21.53 53.05
CA MET A 1 -21.89 20.47 52.19
C MET A 1 -21.40 20.70 50.78
N TYR A 2 -20.80 19.66 50.18
CA TYR A 2 -20.40 19.50 48.78
C TYR A 2 -21.53 19.88 47.80
N LEU A 3 -21.36 20.17 46.51
CA LEU A 3 -20.52 19.60 45.43
C LEU A 3 -20.19 20.73 44.41
N HIS A 4 -18.93 20.94 44.02
CA HIS A 4 -18.35 20.44 42.75
C HIS A 4 -19.26 20.59 41.52
N SER A 5 -19.27 21.79 40.94
CA SER A 5 -19.73 22.01 39.56
C SER A 5 -18.68 21.43 38.62
N ILE A 6 -19.00 20.26 38.07
CA ILE A 6 -18.18 19.52 37.10
C ILE A 6 -18.05 20.36 35.84
N THR A 7 -16.79 20.63 35.49
CA THR A 7 -16.31 21.14 34.20
C THR A 7 -16.80 20.22 33.08
N LEU A 8 -17.87 20.59 32.39
CA LEU A 8 -18.33 19.92 31.18
C LEU A 8 -18.03 20.81 29.97
N ALA A 9 -16.75 20.93 29.63
CA ALA A 9 -16.30 21.71 28.48
C ALA A 9 -15.03 21.09 27.87
N ALA A 10 -15.12 19.83 27.42
CA ALA A 10 -14.12 19.22 26.53
C ALA A 10 -14.61 17.91 25.87
N VAL A 11 -15.88 17.82 25.48
CA VAL A 11 -16.35 16.78 24.54
C VAL A 11 -17.04 17.43 23.35
N PHE A 12 -16.37 18.44 22.79
CA PHE A 12 -16.48 18.78 21.37
C PHE A 12 -15.37 18.07 20.60
N PHE A 13 -15.16 16.78 20.89
CA PHE A 13 -14.41 15.93 19.98
C PHE A 13 -15.35 15.64 18.82
N SER A 14 -15.04 16.28 17.70
CA SER A 14 -15.55 15.99 16.37
C SER A 14 -15.77 14.48 16.23
N ALA A 15 -17.02 14.05 16.35
CA ALA A 15 -17.43 12.74 15.91
C ALA A 15 -17.31 12.77 14.39
N VAL A 16 -16.09 12.57 13.89
CA VAL A 16 -15.84 12.26 12.49
C VAL A 16 -16.63 10.98 12.24
N ALA A 17 -17.79 11.11 11.60
CA ALA A 17 -18.63 9.97 11.28
C ALA A 17 -17.79 9.05 10.38
N ALA A 18 -17.41 7.89 10.91
CA ALA A 18 -16.66 6.88 10.17
C ALA A 18 -17.40 6.56 8.86
N ILE A 19 -16.75 6.80 7.72
CA ILE A 19 -17.31 6.55 6.38
C ILE A 19 -16.84 5.20 5.83
N PRO A 20 -17.75 4.30 5.40
CA PRO A 20 -17.37 3.12 4.63
C PRO A 20 -16.89 3.52 3.23
N CYS A 21 -15.84 2.85 2.71
CA CYS A 21 -15.28 3.20 1.39
C CYS A 21 -16.29 3.23 0.24
N SER A 22 -17.39 2.48 0.34
CA SER A 22 -18.50 2.51 -0.62
C SER A 22 -19.20 3.87 -0.77
N GLU A 23 -19.15 4.74 0.24
CA GLU A 23 -19.70 6.10 0.15
C GLU A 23 -18.81 7.04 -0.66
N ILE A 24 -17.48 6.84 -0.63
CA ILE A 24 -16.55 7.59 -1.49
C ILE A 24 -16.65 7.04 -2.92
N GLY A 25 -16.69 5.72 -3.07
CA GLY A 25 -16.78 5.03 -4.37
C GLY A 25 -15.42 4.63 -4.91
N TRP A 26 -15.37 4.32 -6.21
CA TRP A 26 -14.19 3.76 -6.88
C TRP A 26 -13.73 4.63 -8.04
N SER A 27 -12.42 4.75 -8.22
CA SER A 27 -11.81 5.55 -9.29
C SER A 27 -11.78 4.87 -10.66
N SER A 28 -12.23 3.60 -10.77
CA SER A 28 -12.11 2.77 -11.98
C SER A 28 -13.08 3.12 -13.13
N GLY A 29 -13.74 4.28 -13.10
CA GLY A 29 -14.69 4.70 -14.13
C GLY A 29 -14.01 5.21 -15.41
N ILE A 30 -14.02 4.42 -16.49
CA ILE A 30 -13.59 4.84 -17.85
C ILE A 30 -14.48 5.99 -18.39
N ASN A 31 -15.66 6.21 -17.81
CA ASN A 31 -16.63 7.24 -18.23
C ASN A 31 -17.14 8.13 -17.09
N GLY A 32 -16.38 8.31 -16.00
CA GLY A 32 -16.83 9.16 -14.90
C GLY A 32 -18.09 8.63 -14.22
N GLU A 33 -18.04 7.40 -13.69
CA GLU A 33 -18.88 7.12 -12.53
C GLU A 33 -18.45 8.14 -11.47
N ASN A 34 -19.29 9.15 -11.25
CA ASN A 34 -19.02 10.17 -10.26
C ASN A 34 -18.86 9.45 -8.93
N PRO A 35 -17.73 9.63 -8.22
CA PRO A 35 -17.62 9.10 -6.89
C PRO A 35 -18.79 9.65 -6.06
N GLY A 36 -19.32 8.83 -5.14
CA GLY A 36 -20.48 9.22 -4.33
C GLY A 36 -20.22 10.52 -3.56
N LEU A 37 -18.95 10.77 -3.25
CA LEU A 37 -18.39 11.99 -2.67
C LEU A 37 -17.09 12.33 -3.42
N ASP A 38 -16.75 13.62 -3.57
CA ASP A 38 -15.46 14.01 -4.17
C ASP A 38 -14.31 13.53 -3.26
N PRO A 39 -13.47 12.54 -3.66
CA PRO A 39 -12.41 11.96 -2.84
C PRO A 39 -11.35 12.98 -2.38
N TRP A 40 -11.28 14.14 -3.05
CA TRP A 40 -10.34 15.21 -2.77
C TRP A 40 -10.88 16.28 -1.81
N ASP A 41 -12.17 16.23 -1.49
CA ASP A 41 -12.81 17.09 -0.48
C ASP A 41 -13.25 16.23 0.72
N PRO A 42 -12.35 15.95 1.67
CA PRO A 42 -12.64 15.05 2.78
C PRO A 42 -13.71 15.58 3.73
N GLN A 43 -13.95 16.89 3.78
CA GLN A 43 -14.85 17.52 4.75
C GLN A 43 -14.62 17.04 6.20
N GLY A 44 -13.37 16.66 6.52
CA GLY A 44 -12.97 16.09 7.80
C GLY A 44 -13.43 14.64 8.05
N ARG A 45 -13.98 13.94 7.05
CA ARG A 45 -14.58 12.60 7.17
C ARG A 45 -13.66 11.43 6.77
N TRP A 46 -12.61 11.69 5.97
CA TRP A 46 -11.56 10.72 5.66
C TRP A 46 -10.19 11.40 5.54
N GLU A 47 -9.14 10.59 5.50
CA GLU A 47 -7.77 11.04 5.26
C GLU A 47 -7.39 10.81 3.79
N ILE A 48 -6.56 11.69 3.24
CA ILE A 48 -5.92 11.52 1.94
C ILE A 48 -4.42 11.38 2.19
N VAL A 49 -3.84 10.26 1.78
CA VAL A 49 -2.42 9.95 2.00
C VAL A 49 -1.72 9.66 0.69
N LYS A 50 -0.44 9.98 0.59
CA LYS A 50 0.36 9.68 -0.60
C LYS A 50 0.83 8.23 -0.56
N ALA A 51 0.65 7.49 -1.64
CA ALA A 51 1.06 6.09 -1.67
C ALA A 51 2.58 5.90 -1.52
N ASN A 52 3.42 6.83 -2.01
CA ASN A 52 4.88 6.75 -1.85
C ASN A 52 5.35 6.91 -0.38
N GLU A 53 4.45 7.31 0.52
CA GLU A 53 4.69 7.37 1.97
C GLU A 53 4.17 6.12 2.71
N CYS A 54 3.55 5.19 1.99
CA CYS A 54 2.99 3.95 2.53
C CYS A 54 3.93 2.75 2.31
N TRP A 55 3.85 1.78 3.22
CA TRP A 55 4.38 0.43 3.00
C TRP A 55 3.24 -0.53 2.65
N ALA A 56 3.49 -1.46 1.75
CA ALA A 56 2.53 -2.45 1.32
C ALA A 56 3.09 -3.86 1.43
N ARG A 57 2.18 -4.81 1.67
CA ARG A 57 2.43 -6.24 1.57
C ARG A 57 1.27 -6.90 0.82
N PHE A 58 1.61 -7.79 -0.09
CA PHE A 58 0.68 -8.52 -0.93
C PHE A 58 0.55 -9.96 -0.40
N GLN A 59 -0.65 -10.35 0.03
CA GLN A 59 -0.91 -11.71 0.53
C GLN A 59 -1.96 -12.41 -0.35
N THR A 60 -1.50 -13.41 -1.10
CA THR A 60 -2.40 -14.33 -1.81
C THR A 60 -3.08 -15.28 -0.83
N TYR A 61 -4.41 -15.28 -0.77
CA TYR A 61 -5.17 -16.27 0.00
C TYR A 61 -5.48 -17.53 -0.81
N LYS A 62 -5.65 -18.66 -0.12
CA LYS A 62 -5.96 -19.95 -0.75
C LYS A 62 -7.41 -20.00 -1.24
N ILE A 63 -7.69 -20.86 -2.21
CA ILE A 63 -9.08 -21.13 -2.62
C ILE A 63 -9.86 -21.63 -1.40
N GLY A 64 -11.01 -21.02 -1.12
CA GLY A 64 -11.84 -21.33 0.05
C GLY A 64 -11.44 -20.63 1.35
N GLN A 65 -10.32 -19.90 1.38
CA GLN A 65 -9.94 -19.07 2.53
C GLN A 65 -10.67 -17.72 2.49
N ASN A 66 -11.14 -17.24 3.65
CA ASN A 66 -11.71 -15.90 3.73
C ASN A 66 -10.60 -14.84 3.53
N PRO A 67 -10.75 -13.88 2.60
CA PRO A 67 -9.75 -12.85 2.37
C PRO A 67 -9.40 -12.02 3.61
N ILE A 68 -10.33 -11.87 4.56
CA ILE A 68 -10.09 -11.14 5.82
C ILE A 68 -8.98 -11.82 6.64
N ASP A 69 -8.88 -13.16 6.59
CA ASP A 69 -7.94 -13.93 7.41
C ASP A 69 -6.47 -13.73 7.00
N VAL A 70 -6.21 -13.20 5.80
CA VAL A 70 -4.83 -12.93 5.33
C VAL A 70 -4.39 -11.48 5.52
N ARG A 71 -5.28 -10.61 6.03
CA ARG A 71 -4.93 -9.23 6.41
C ARG A 71 -3.85 -9.27 7.48
N VAL A 72 -2.82 -8.44 7.33
CA VAL A 72 -1.80 -8.27 8.36
C VAL A 72 -2.14 -7.07 9.21
N THR A 73 -2.29 -7.29 10.52
CA THR A 73 -2.61 -6.27 11.52
C THR A 73 -1.67 -6.38 12.73
N LYS A 74 -0.38 -6.61 12.48
CA LYS A 74 0.62 -6.69 13.55
C LYS A 74 1.02 -5.30 14.03
N THR A 75 1.34 -5.16 15.31
CA THR A 75 1.77 -3.90 15.91
C THR A 75 3.29 -3.82 16.07
N ASP A 76 3.95 -4.96 16.30
CA ASP A 76 5.36 -4.99 16.68
C ASP A 76 6.26 -5.58 15.60
N PHE A 77 7.29 -4.82 15.23
CA PHE A 77 8.22 -5.12 14.16
C PHE A 77 9.63 -5.22 14.72
N GLU A 78 10.28 -6.34 14.49
CA GLU A 78 11.56 -6.68 15.13
C GLU A 78 12.59 -7.16 14.10
N ALA A 79 12.50 -6.70 12.85
CA ALA A 79 13.42 -7.14 11.81
C ALA A 79 14.88 -6.83 12.19
N THR A 80 15.76 -7.79 11.95
CA THR A 80 17.21 -7.59 11.99
C THR A 80 17.81 -7.70 10.59
N PRO A 81 18.97 -7.08 10.31
CA PRO A 81 19.62 -7.19 8.99
C PRO A 81 19.84 -8.64 8.53
N GLY A 82 20.24 -9.54 9.43
CA GLY A 82 20.41 -10.95 9.13
C GLY A 82 19.11 -11.68 8.81
N GLN A 83 18.00 -11.37 9.51
CA GLN A 83 16.69 -11.93 9.18
C GLN A 83 16.19 -11.44 7.81
N VAL A 84 16.47 -10.18 7.47
CA VAL A 84 16.11 -9.60 6.16
C VAL A 84 16.89 -10.32 5.06
N ARG A 85 18.21 -10.46 5.20
CA ARG A 85 19.07 -11.21 4.25
C ARG A 85 18.60 -12.65 4.11
N HIS A 86 18.42 -13.36 5.23
CA HIS A 86 17.93 -14.74 5.25
C HIS A 86 16.61 -14.87 4.49
N THR A 87 15.65 -13.99 4.75
CA THR A 87 14.34 -14.05 4.09
C THR A 87 14.43 -13.80 2.59
N ILE A 88 15.25 -12.82 2.15
CA ILE A 88 15.47 -12.53 0.73
C ILE A 88 16.14 -13.72 0.02
N ASN A 89 17.08 -14.40 0.68
CA ASN A 89 17.72 -15.58 0.09
C ASN A 89 16.82 -16.83 0.11
N ASN A 90 15.74 -16.82 0.90
CA ASN A 90 14.86 -17.97 1.10
C ASN A 90 13.38 -17.65 0.81
N TYR A 91 13.09 -17.02 -0.34
CA TYR A 91 11.73 -16.63 -0.74
C TYR A 91 10.71 -17.79 -0.78
N PHE A 92 11.16 -19.02 -1.02
CA PHE A 92 10.28 -20.20 -1.11
C PHE A 92 9.85 -20.77 0.26
N GLY A 93 10.26 -20.12 1.35
CA GLY A 93 9.90 -20.52 2.71
C GLY A 93 11.02 -21.29 3.39
N SER A 94 11.52 -20.73 4.48
CA SER A 94 12.49 -21.34 5.40
C SER A 94 12.14 -20.93 6.84
N PRO A 95 12.41 -21.78 7.85
CA PRO A 95 12.30 -21.37 9.25
C PRO A 95 13.07 -20.06 9.49
N GLY A 96 12.47 -19.15 10.27
CA GLY A 96 13.07 -17.84 10.57
C GLY A 96 12.79 -16.75 9.53
N ASN A 97 12.05 -17.03 8.45
CA ASN A 97 11.59 -15.99 7.52
C ASN A 97 10.69 -14.97 8.23
N ILE A 98 10.92 -13.69 7.95
CA ILE A 98 10.11 -12.58 8.46
C ILE A 98 9.21 -12.00 7.35
N GLN A 99 8.30 -11.11 7.74
CA GLN A 99 7.53 -10.34 6.77
C GLN A 99 8.38 -9.19 6.21
N LEU A 100 8.68 -9.26 4.91
CA LEU A 100 9.26 -8.15 4.15
C LEU A 100 8.16 -7.22 3.60
N TRP A 101 8.55 -5.97 3.37
CA TRP A 101 7.68 -4.86 3.00
C TRP A 101 8.19 -4.17 1.74
N LEU A 102 7.25 -3.66 0.96
CA LEU A 102 7.52 -2.91 -0.27
C LEU A 102 7.01 -1.48 -0.10
N PRO A 103 7.69 -0.45 -0.61
CA PRO A 103 7.05 0.86 -0.73
C PRO A 103 5.84 0.73 -1.68
N LEU A 104 4.75 1.45 -1.44
CA LEU A 104 3.64 1.45 -2.39
C LEU A 104 3.97 2.40 -3.56
N ALA A 105 4.78 1.89 -4.50
CA ALA A 105 5.31 2.61 -5.64
C ALA A 105 5.26 1.77 -6.93
N THR A 106 5.46 2.40 -8.10
CA THR A 106 5.36 1.75 -9.43
C THR A 106 6.15 0.45 -9.55
N LYS A 107 7.42 0.42 -9.13
CA LYS A 107 8.24 -0.83 -9.20
C LYS A 107 7.64 -1.96 -8.37
N SER A 108 7.11 -1.65 -7.19
CA SER A 108 6.46 -2.62 -6.32
C SER A 108 5.14 -3.13 -6.89
N LEU A 109 4.42 -2.29 -7.65
CA LEU A 109 3.23 -2.71 -8.38
C LEU A 109 3.57 -3.61 -9.58
N GLN A 110 4.67 -3.37 -10.29
CA GLN A 110 5.18 -4.29 -11.32
C GLN A 110 5.62 -5.62 -10.69
N TYR A 111 6.38 -5.56 -9.58
CA TYR A 111 6.77 -6.75 -8.81
C TYR A 111 5.56 -7.58 -8.35
N ALA A 112 4.46 -6.94 -7.97
CA ALA A 112 3.21 -7.60 -7.57
C ALA A 112 2.34 -8.08 -8.75
N ASN A 113 2.81 -8.01 -9.99
CA ASN A 113 2.04 -8.30 -11.22
C ASN A 113 0.80 -7.43 -11.43
N ILE A 114 0.70 -6.28 -10.75
CA ILE A 114 -0.40 -5.33 -10.89
C ILE A 114 -0.22 -4.51 -12.17
N LEU A 115 1.00 -4.04 -12.39
CA LEU A 115 1.42 -3.39 -13.63
C LEU A 115 2.21 -4.37 -14.51
N PRO A 116 2.25 -4.15 -15.84
CA PRO A 116 3.09 -4.92 -16.75
C PRO A 116 4.58 -4.86 -16.38
N GLU A 117 5.33 -5.91 -16.72
CA GLU A 117 6.80 -5.96 -16.52
C GLU A 117 7.50 -4.78 -17.19
N MET A 118 7.06 -4.40 -18.39
CA MET A 118 7.55 -3.24 -19.13
C MET A 118 6.40 -2.24 -19.30
N ILE A 119 6.50 -1.08 -18.64
CA ILE A 119 5.50 0.00 -18.72
C ILE A 119 5.87 1.06 -19.77
N SER A 120 7.16 1.32 -19.98
CA SER A 120 7.66 2.14 -21.09
C SER A 120 9.16 1.87 -21.31
N PRO A 121 9.74 2.26 -22.46
CA PRO A 121 11.15 2.05 -22.75
C PRO A 121 12.11 2.71 -21.75
N ASP A 122 11.68 3.79 -21.11
CA ASP A 122 12.48 4.58 -20.17
C ASP A 122 12.41 4.05 -18.73
N HIS A 123 11.62 3.00 -18.48
CA HIS A 123 11.48 2.37 -17.19
C HIS A 123 12.16 0.99 -17.18
N GLU A 124 12.86 0.70 -16.09
CA GLU A 124 13.46 -0.61 -15.85
C GLU A 124 12.38 -1.71 -15.88
N ALA A 125 12.65 -2.79 -16.61
CA ALA A 125 11.78 -3.96 -16.61
C ALA A 125 11.85 -4.67 -15.25
N VAL A 126 10.68 -4.98 -14.69
CA VAL A 126 10.58 -5.64 -13.40
C VAL A 126 9.85 -6.96 -13.55
N GLN A 127 10.58 -8.06 -13.41
CA GLN A 127 9.98 -9.39 -13.38
C GLN A 127 9.08 -9.53 -12.14
N GLY A 128 7.80 -9.80 -12.39
CA GLY A 128 6.82 -9.98 -11.33
C GLY A 128 6.97 -11.30 -10.56
N GLN A 129 6.50 -11.29 -9.31
CA GLN A 129 6.51 -12.44 -8.41
C GLN A 129 5.33 -13.37 -8.71
N SER A 130 5.59 -14.50 -9.36
CA SER A 130 4.55 -15.43 -9.85
C SER A 130 3.63 -16.02 -8.77
N SER A 131 4.07 -16.02 -7.51
CA SER A 131 3.25 -16.46 -6.37
C SER A 131 2.16 -15.46 -5.95
N ILE A 132 2.20 -14.23 -6.46
CA ILE A 132 1.16 -13.22 -6.24
C ILE A 132 0.08 -13.40 -7.30
N VAL A 133 -1.09 -13.90 -6.88
CA VAL A 133 -2.26 -14.13 -7.73
C VAL A 133 -3.25 -12.99 -7.51
N ARG A 134 -3.33 -12.06 -8.45
CA ARG A 134 -4.05 -10.79 -8.35
C ARG A 134 -5.49 -10.94 -7.87
N GLU A 135 -6.23 -11.89 -8.43
CA GLU A 135 -7.64 -12.14 -8.16
C GLU A 135 -7.89 -12.65 -6.73
N ARG A 136 -6.82 -13.08 -6.05
CA ARG A 136 -6.86 -13.63 -4.70
C ARG A 136 -5.84 -12.97 -3.78
N THR A 137 -5.52 -11.70 -3.99
CA THR A 137 -4.53 -10.99 -3.18
C THR A 137 -5.15 -9.84 -2.42
N ILE A 138 -4.95 -9.84 -1.10
CA ILE A 138 -5.16 -8.67 -0.25
C ILE A 138 -3.88 -7.86 -0.22
N VAL A 139 -4.03 -6.54 -0.22
CA VAL A 139 -2.95 -5.60 0.02
C VAL A 139 -3.12 -5.04 1.43
N SER A 140 -2.21 -5.40 2.32
CA SER A 140 -2.11 -4.79 3.66
C SER A 140 -1.20 -3.57 3.57
N ILE A 141 -1.70 -2.40 3.96
CA ILE A 141 -1.03 -1.12 3.83
C ILE A 141 -0.75 -0.55 5.21
N ILE A 142 0.51 -0.22 5.49
CA ILE A 142 0.91 0.64 6.62
C ILE A 142 0.83 2.08 6.10
N LEU A 143 -0.06 2.86 6.69
CA LEU A 143 -0.28 4.27 6.36
C LEU A 143 0.91 5.15 6.80
N PRO A 144 1.04 6.39 6.29
CA PRO A 144 2.15 7.27 6.66
C PRO A 144 2.22 7.53 8.17
N SER A 145 1.07 7.52 8.85
CA SER A 145 0.98 7.61 10.32
C SER A 145 1.74 6.50 11.04
N GLY A 146 1.77 5.29 10.48
CA GLY A 146 2.57 4.16 10.97
C GLY A 146 3.97 4.15 10.39
N ALA A 147 4.14 4.46 9.11
CA ALA A 147 5.43 4.44 8.43
C ALA A 147 6.47 5.33 9.14
N LYS A 148 6.07 6.51 9.62
CA LYS A 148 6.94 7.43 10.38
C LYS A 148 7.42 6.90 11.74
N LYS A 149 6.76 5.86 12.27
CA LYS A 149 7.11 5.21 13.55
C LYS A 149 8.04 4.01 13.35
N LEU A 150 8.31 3.64 12.10
CA LEU A 150 9.08 2.45 11.74
C LEU A 150 10.44 2.81 11.16
N GLU A 151 11.45 2.05 11.56
CA GLU A 151 12.79 2.07 11.00
C GLU A 151 12.89 1.07 9.84
N VAL A 152 13.50 1.50 8.74
CA VAL A 152 13.80 0.65 7.59
C VAL A 152 15.04 -0.19 7.90
N VAL A 153 14.88 -1.51 7.91
CA VAL A 153 15.98 -2.46 8.15
C VAL A 153 16.42 -3.10 6.84
N ARG A 154 17.61 -2.72 6.37
CA ARG A 154 18.23 -3.26 5.16
C ARG A 154 18.92 -4.59 5.46
N PRO A 155 19.06 -5.50 4.46
CA PRO A 155 19.82 -6.73 4.63
C PRO A 155 21.27 -6.44 4.97
N GLU A 156 21.91 -7.33 5.73
CA GLU A 156 23.36 -7.32 5.89
C GLU A 156 24.07 -7.60 4.57
N GLY A 157 25.33 -7.14 4.46
CA GLY A 157 26.18 -7.35 3.29
C GLY A 157 26.45 -8.84 3.02
N ALA A 158 27.03 -9.15 1.86
CA ALA A 158 27.51 -10.51 1.62
C ALA A 158 28.72 -10.83 2.50
N ASP A 159 28.72 -12.03 3.05
CA ASP A 159 29.96 -12.69 3.43
C ASP A 159 30.78 -13.05 2.18
N GLN A 160 32.10 -13.16 2.33
CA GLN A 160 32.99 -13.45 1.21
C GLN A 160 32.61 -14.75 0.50
N GLY A 161 32.22 -14.66 -0.77
CA GLY A 161 31.91 -15.80 -1.64
C GLY A 161 30.43 -16.08 -1.85
N GLU A 162 29.52 -15.41 -1.14
CA GLU A 162 28.08 -15.53 -1.40
C GLU A 162 27.61 -14.60 -2.52
N SER A 163 26.73 -15.09 -3.39
CA SER A 163 26.08 -14.26 -4.40
C SER A 163 25.12 -13.26 -3.74
N ASN A 164 25.23 -11.99 -4.13
CA ASN A 164 24.32 -10.92 -3.72
C ASN A 164 23.18 -10.66 -4.71
N THR A 165 23.03 -11.45 -5.77
CA THR A 165 22.06 -11.16 -6.84
C THR A 165 20.63 -11.00 -6.32
N ASN A 166 20.20 -11.82 -5.35
CA ASN A 166 18.87 -11.69 -4.76
C ASN A 166 18.73 -10.42 -3.92
N ILE A 167 19.79 -10.04 -3.21
CA ILE A 167 19.85 -8.82 -2.39
C ILE A 167 19.81 -7.57 -3.26
N GLU A 168 20.56 -7.55 -4.36
CA GLU A 168 20.56 -6.45 -5.32
C GLU A 168 19.19 -6.28 -5.97
N ARG A 169 18.57 -7.39 -6.43
CA ARG A 169 17.21 -7.38 -6.99
C ARG A 169 16.17 -6.91 -5.97
N ALA A 170 16.24 -7.41 -4.74
CA ALA A 170 15.34 -6.99 -3.67
C ALA A 170 15.53 -5.50 -3.33
N GLY A 171 16.77 -5.03 -3.29
CA GLY A 171 17.13 -3.64 -3.06
C GLY A 171 16.59 -2.70 -4.15
N ALA A 172 16.68 -3.11 -5.43
CA ALA A 172 16.13 -2.35 -6.56
C ALA A 172 14.60 -2.16 -6.46
N MET A 173 13.90 -3.11 -5.85
CA MET A 173 12.46 -3.07 -5.61
C MET A 173 12.07 -2.36 -4.30
N GLY A 174 13.05 -1.96 -3.49
CA GLY A 174 12.82 -1.38 -2.16
C GLY A 174 12.34 -2.39 -1.12
N ILE A 175 12.50 -3.70 -1.36
CA ILE A 175 12.12 -4.74 -0.40
C ILE A 175 12.95 -4.58 0.88
N THR A 176 12.27 -4.46 2.01
CA THR A 176 12.93 -4.18 3.30
C THR A 176 12.29 -4.93 4.46
N GLY A 177 13.04 -5.09 5.54
CA GLY A 177 12.48 -5.31 6.87
C GLY A 177 12.04 -3.98 7.50
N LEU A 178 11.17 -4.07 8.50
CA LEU A 178 10.75 -2.93 9.32
C LEU A 178 11.00 -3.25 10.80
N LYS A 179 11.29 -2.23 11.60
CA LYS A 179 11.47 -2.32 13.06
C LYS A 179 10.77 -1.16 13.78
N GLY A 180 10.14 -1.44 14.93
CA GLY A 180 9.39 -0.46 15.72
C GLY A 180 7.97 -0.93 16.03
N THR A 181 7.16 -0.04 16.57
CA THR A 181 5.78 -0.35 16.99
C THR A 181 4.79 0.64 16.39
N ILE A 182 3.68 0.12 15.86
CA ILE A 182 2.55 0.89 15.31
C ILE A 182 1.24 0.45 15.96
N SER A 183 0.16 1.19 15.75
CA SER A 183 -1.18 0.85 16.24
C SER A 183 -2.03 0.22 15.14
N SER A 184 -3.13 -0.45 15.51
CA SER A 184 -4.11 -0.97 14.55
C SER A 184 -4.65 0.11 13.62
N SER A 185 -4.83 1.34 14.13
CA SER A 185 -5.29 2.49 13.36
C SER A 185 -4.34 2.97 12.25
N ASP A 186 -3.09 2.49 12.24
CA ASP A 186 -2.10 2.78 11.19
C ASP A 186 -2.22 1.84 9.97
N TRP A 187 -3.19 0.93 9.98
CA TRP A 187 -3.40 -0.04 8.91
C TRP A 187 -4.60 0.31 8.03
N ALA A 188 -4.45 0.05 6.73
CA ALA A 188 -5.55 -0.04 5.79
C ALA A 188 -5.42 -1.24 4.85
N TYR A 189 -6.52 -1.61 4.19
CA TYR A 189 -6.63 -2.78 3.35
C TYR A 189 -7.38 -2.48 2.06
N THR A 190 -6.90 -3.06 0.97
CA THR A 190 -7.56 -3.08 -0.33
C THR A 190 -7.30 -4.43 -0.99
N THR A 191 -7.80 -4.63 -2.20
CA THR A 191 -7.52 -5.81 -3.00
C THR A 191 -6.55 -5.48 -4.13
N ALA A 192 -5.74 -6.45 -4.55
CA ALA A 192 -4.89 -6.26 -5.73
C ALA A 192 -5.72 -6.09 -7.01
N ALA A 193 -6.94 -6.61 -7.05
CA ALA A 193 -7.87 -6.44 -8.15
C ALA A 193 -8.32 -4.97 -8.32
N GLU A 194 -8.74 -4.31 -7.23
CA GLU A 194 -9.07 -2.87 -7.25
C GLU A 194 -7.87 -2.04 -7.69
N LEU A 195 -6.70 -2.29 -7.09
CA LEU A 195 -5.47 -1.59 -7.44
C LEU A 195 -5.10 -1.80 -8.92
N GLN A 196 -5.28 -3.01 -9.46
CA GLN A 196 -5.04 -3.30 -10.88
C GLN A 196 -6.00 -2.55 -11.80
N LEU A 197 -7.29 -2.53 -11.50
CA LEU A 197 -8.28 -1.84 -12.34
C LEU A 197 -7.92 -0.36 -12.49
N VAL A 198 -7.56 0.29 -11.38
CA VAL A 198 -7.19 1.71 -11.36
C VAL A 198 -5.86 1.93 -12.08
N MET A 199 -4.82 1.18 -11.72
CA MET A 199 -3.49 1.34 -12.32
C MET A 199 -3.47 1.04 -13.82
N MET A 200 -4.20 0.02 -14.28
CA MET A 200 -4.33 -0.30 -15.71
C MET A 200 -5.18 0.73 -16.46
N SER A 201 -6.23 1.27 -15.84
CA SER A 201 -7.02 2.36 -16.42
C SER A 201 -6.14 3.60 -16.66
N LEU A 202 -5.35 3.98 -15.66
CA LEU A 202 -4.40 5.09 -15.73
C LEU A 202 -3.32 4.83 -16.78
N PHE A 203 -2.74 3.63 -16.79
CA PHE A 203 -1.75 3.21 -17.79
C PHE A 203 -2.29 3.34 -19.22
N ASN A 204 -3.48 2.79 -19.48
CA ASN A 204 -4.11 2.88 -20.79
C ASN A 204 -4.51 4.32 -21.16
N HIS A 205 -4.94 5.12 -20.19
CA HIS A 205 -5.28 6.53 -20.40
C HIS A 205 -4.04 7.34 -20.82
N GLN A 206 -2.93 7.18 -20.12
CA GLN A 206 -1.65 7.83 -20.44
C GLN A 206 -1.04 7.29 -21.76
N ASP A 207 -1.25 6.02 -22.09
CA ASP A 207 -0.82 5.48 -23.38
C ASP A 207 -1.52 6.18 -24.56
N ARG A 208 -2.82 6.45 -24.42
CA ARG A 208 -3.62 7.18 -25.42
C ARG A 208 -3.30 8.68 -25.46
N HIS A 209 -3.04 9.30 -24.31
CA HIS A 209 -2.72 10.73 -24.19
C HIS A 209 -1.21 10.92 -24.07
N LYS A 210 -0.54 10.90 -25.23
CA LYS A 210 0.93 10.92 -25.36
C LYS A 210 1.59 12.21 -24.84
N LYS A 211 0.83 13.27 -24.59
CA LYS A 211 1.35 14.56 -24.11
C LYS A 211 1.15 14.69 -22.60
N PRO A 212 2.19 15.01 -21.82
CA PRO A 212 2.11 15.16 -20.36
C PRO A 212 1.05 16.17 -19.90
N GLU A 213 0.85 17.26 -20.65
CA GLU A 213 -0.15 18.29 -20.37
C GLU A 213 -1.61 17.82 -20.53
N ASP A 214 -1.83 16.73 -21.26
CA ASP A 214 -3.16 16.16 -21.52
C ASP A 214 -3.53 15.05 -20.51
N GLN A 215 -2.64 14.73 -19.56
CA GLN A 215 -2.85 13.64 -18.59
C GLN A 215 -3.68 14.12 -17.39
N ASP A 216 -4.99 13.90 -17.44
CA ASP A 216 -5.85 14.08 -16.25
C ASP A 216 -5.65 12.92 -15.27
N LEU A 217 -4.87 13.15 -14.21
CA LEU A 217 -4.63 12.19 -13.14
C LEU A 217 -5.68 12.28 -12.01
N LYS A 218 -6.86 12.86 -12.24
CA LYS A 218 -7.93 12.92 -11.21
C LYS A 218 -8.37 11.56 -10.69
N ASN A 219 -8.19 10.49 -11.48
CA ASN A 219 -8.57 9.12 -11.11
C ASN A 219 -7.39 8.33 -10.52
N ALA A 220 -6.27 8.99 -10.22
CA ALA A 220 -5.06 8.40 -9.66
C ALA A 220 -5.15 8.14 -8.15
N TRP A 221 -6.21 7.46 -7.71
CA TRP A 221 -6.44 7.19 -6.30
C TRP A 221 -7.19 5.88 -6.10
N ILE A 222 -7.10 5.29 -4.91
CA ILE A 222 -8.01 4.22 -4.47
C ILE A 222 -8.53 4.54 -3.07
N THR A 223 -9.63 3.91 -2.70
CA THR A 223 -10.04 3.80 -1.30
C THR A 223 -9.45 2.55 -0.67
N ALA A 224 -9.02 2.64 0.59
CA ALA A 224 -8.64 1.50 1.41
C ALA A 224 -9.38 1.52 2.75
N GLU A 225 -9.87 0.36 3.17
CA GLU A 225 -10.59 0.18 4.44
C GLU A 225 -9.57 0.19 5.59
N LYS A 226 -9.71 1.10 6.56
CA LYS A 226 -8.85 1.08 7.75
C LYS A 226 -9.16 -0.13 8.63
N ALA A 227 -8.22 -0.53 9.48
CA ALA A 227 -8.46 -1.63 10.42
C ALA A 227 -9.56 -1.34 11.45
N ASP A 228 -9.73 -0.06 11.80
CA ASP A 228 -10.89 0.39 12.55
C ASP A 228 -12.10 0.35 11.62
N ARG A 229 -13.10 -0.46 11.99
CA ARG A 229 -14.25 -0.77 11.12
C ARG A 229 -14.99 0.51 10.71
N ASN A 230 -15.38 0.55 9.43
CA ASN A 230 -16.13 1.64 8.80
C ASN A 230 -15.36 2.96 8.64
N GLU A 231 -14.03 2.97 8.78
CA GLU A 231 -13.23 4.11 8.35
C GLU A 231 -12.55 3.82 7.00
N CYS A 232 -12.47 4.84 6.15
CA CYS A 232 -11.80 4.76 4.87
C CYS A 232 -10.67 5.79 4.77
N VAL A 233 -9.67 5.47 3.97
CA VAL A 233 -8.59 6.39 3.57
C VAL A 233 -8.48 6.39 2.05
N VAL A 234 -8.26 7.58 1.48
CA VAL A 234 -7.94 7.73 0.06
C VAL A 234 -6.43 7.67 -0.10
N ILE A 235 -5.96 6.74 -0.91
CA ILE A 235 -4.55 6.60 -1.27
C ILE A 235 -4.32 7.30 -2.62
N ASP A 236 -3.50 8.34 -2.63
CA ASP A 236 -3.13 9.16 -3.80
C ASP A 236 -1.86 8.62 -4.47
N PHE A 237 -1.95 8.33 -5.77
CA PHE A 237 -0.86 7.77 -6.56
C PHE A 237 -0.15 8.81 -7.46
N ARG A 238 -0.67 10.05 -7.55
CA ARG A 238 -0.25 11.05 -8.56
C ARG A 238 1.25 11.35 -8.57
N ASP A 239 1.93 11.17 -7.44
CA ASP A 239 3.35 11.45 -7.28
C ASP A 239 4.27 10.47 -8.04
N PHE A 240 3.82 9.25 -8.38
CA PHE A 240 4.72 8.22 -8.95
C PHE A 240 4.14 7.40 -10.11
N ILE A 241 2.91 7.65 -10.53
CA ILE A 241 2.26 6.93 -11.65
C ILE A 241 2.44 7.59 -13.02
N ARG A 242 3.45 8.45 -13.19
CA ARG A 242 3.83 8.90 -14.53
C ARG A 242 4.54 7.74 -15.22
N PHE A 243 3.80 6.96 -16.00
CA PHE A 243 4.33 5.77 -16.69
C PHE A 243 5.11 6.15 -17.96
N ARG A 244 4.95 7.40 -18.42
CA ARG A 244 5.71 8.03 -19.51
C ARG A 244 6.27 9.36 -19.03
N VAL A 245 7.51 9.65 -19.43
CA VAL A 245 8.17 10.95 -19.26
C VAL A 245 7.92 11.80 -20.49
#